data_AF-A0A183HKQ7-F1
#
_entry.id   AF-A0A183HKQ7-F1
#
_cell.length_a   1.000
_cell.length_b   1.000
_cell.length_c   1.000
_cell.angle_alpha   90.00
_cell.angle_beta   90.00
_cell.angle_gamma   90.00
#
_symmetry.space_group_name_H-M   'P 1'
#
loop_
_entity.id
_entity.type
_entity.pdbx_description
1 polymer ?
#
loop_
_entity_poly.entity_id
_entity_poly.type
_entity_poly.pdbx_seq_one_letter_code
_entity_poly.pdbx_strand_id
1 'polypeptide(L)'
;MAKKRSSLQKSRSDSTGSGMKNKKFARPTQRRGTNKTFRKGEHSLNPDRKSKGDHFRSRATINRLRMYKNFKPVRDAKGKIIRAAPYQERLASGTVARVEPHRKWFGNTRVVGQDQLQKFQENLGKALQDPFQVVMRQTKLPISLLTEKAKI
;
A
#
# COMPACT_ATOMS: atom_id res chain seq x y z
N MET A 1 81.88 -19.25 58.80
CA MET A 1 80.76 -18.35 59.20
C MET A 1 79.76 -18.25 58.06
N ALA A 2 78.66 -19.01 58.11
CA ALA A 2 77.61 -19.00 57.10
C ALA A 2 76.53 -17.96 57.45
N LYS A 3 76.30 -16.99 56.56
CA LYS A 3 75.28 -15.95 56.74
C LYS A 3 73.89 -16.53 56.43
N LYS A 4 73.04 -16.66 57.45
CA LYS A 4 71.60 -16.95 57.31
C LYS A 4 70.92 -15.82 56.53
N ARG A 5 70.28 -16.14 55.40
CA ARG A 5 69.41 -15.21 54.68
C ARG A 5 67.99 -15.41 55.21
N SER A 6 67.53 -14.47 56.03
CA SER A 6 66.12 -14.32 56.42
C SER A 6 65.41 -13.44 55.39
N SER A 7 64.47 -14.00 54.63
CA SER A 7 63.53 -13.21 53.84
C SER A 7 62.10 -13.51 54.26
N LEU A 8 61.51 -12.50 54.89
CA LEU A 8 60.11 -12.19 55.13
C LEU A 8 59.09 -13.23 54.65
N GLN A 9 58.44 -13.88 55.62
CA GLN A 9 57.09 -14.41 55.48
C GLN A 9 56.13 -13.23 55.30
N LYS A 10 55.46 -13.14 54.14
CA LYS A 10 54.30 -12.27 53.96
C LYS A 10 53.03 -13.08 54.24
N SER A 11 52.20 -12.50 55.08
CA SER A 11 50.93 -12.98 55.59
C SER A 11 49.88 -13.22 54.49
N ARG A 12 49.01 -14.19 54.81
CA ARG A 12 47.80 -14.61 54.10
C ARG A 12 46.90 -13.42 53.72
N SER A 13 46.34 -13.47 52.53
CA SER A 13 44.99 -12.94 52.28
C SER A 13 44.11 -14.08 51.78
N ASP A 14 42.99 -14.27 52.48
CA ASP A 14 42.06 -15.36 52.26
C ASP A 14 41.43 -15.30 50.87
N SER A 15 41.51 -16.43 50.17
CA SER A 15 40.79 -16.69 48.93
C SER A 15 39.28 -16.77 49.21
N THR A 16 38.58 -15.66 49.06
CA THR A 16 37.12 -15.67 48.90
C THR A 16 36.81 -15.82 47.41
N GLY A 17 36.33 -17.01 47.05
CA GLY A 17 36.07 -17.39 45.67
C GLY A 17 35.12 -16.42 44.96
N SER A 18 35.60 -15.81 43.89
CA SER A 18 34.73 -15.12 42.94
C SER A 18 34.00 -16.19 42.13
N GLY A 19 32.78 -16.52 42.56
CA GLY A 19 31.88 -17.33 41.75
C GLY A 19 31.68 -16.66 40.40
N MET A 20 32.26 -17.24 39.35
CA MET A 20 32.03 -16.83 37.96
C MET A 20 30.53 -16.97 37.69
N LYS A 21 29.79 -15.86 37.75
CA LYS A 21 28.40 -15.82 37.31
C LYS A 21 28.41 -16.05 35.80
N ASN A 22 28.19 -17.29 35.39
CA ASN A 22 27.86 -17.63 34.01
C ASN A 22 26.63 -16.81 33.60
N LYS A 23 26.84 -15.65 32.99
CA LYS A 23 25.79 -14.95 32.24
C LYS A 23 25.49 -15.86 31.05
N LYS A 24 24.48 -16.73 31.22
CA LYS A 24 23.85 -17.39 30.09
C LYS A 24 23.45 -16.28 29.11
N PHE A 25 24.10 -16.22 27.95
CA PHE A 25 23.63 -15.39 26.85
C PHE A 25 22.26 -15.93 26.48
N ALA A 26 21.20 -15.32 27.02
CA ALA A 26 19.85 -15.60 26.58
C ALA A 26 19.82 -15.28 25.09
N ARG A 27 19.64 -16.31 24.24
CA ARG A 27 19.32 -16.11 22.82
C ARG A 27 18.17 -15.12 22.79
N PRO A 28 18.24 -14.02 22.01
CA PRO A 28 17.12 -13.10 21.94
C PRO A 28 15.92 -13.93 21.50
N THR A 29 14.97 -14.12 22.41
CA THR A 29 13.65 -14.65 22.06
C THR A 29 13.18 -13.75 20.94
N GLN A 30 13.04 -14.29 19.72
CA GLN A 30 12.48 -13.55 18.61
C GLN A 30 11.15 -13.00 19.12
N ARG A 31 11.13 -11.69 19.39
CA ARG A 31 9.92 -11.01 19.83
C ARG A 31 8.94 -11.26 18.71
N ARG A 32 7.96 -12.13 18.97
CA ARG A 32 6.76 -12.26 18.14
C ARG A 32 6.30 -10.84 17.92
N GLY A 33 6.49 -10.33 16.70
CA GLY A 33 6.20 -8.96 16.38
C GLY A 33 4.74 -8.74 16.74
N THR A 34 4.49 -7.94 17.78
CA THR A 34 3.15 -7.43 18.06
C THR A 34 2.60 -6.93 16.75
N ASN A 35 1.46 -7.49 16.30
CA ASN A 35 0.74 -7.08 15.10
C ASN A 35 0.28 -5.63 15.27
N LYS A 36 1.21 -4.68 15.17
CA LYS A 36 0.92 -3.26 15.22
C LYS A 36 0.42 -2.88 13.84
N THR A 37 -0.75 -2.26 13.80
CA THR A 37 -1.36 -1.68 12.59
C THR A 37 -0.47 -0.62 11.94
N PHE A 38 0.43 0.01 12.71
CA PHE A 38 1.35 1.05 12.25
C PHE A 38 2.81 0.61 12.30
N ARG A 39 3.55 0.89 11.23
CA ARG A 39 5.00 0.65 11.17
C ARG A 39 5.74 1.79 11.87
N LYS A 40 6.38 1.53 13.00
CA LYS A 40 7.13 2.53 13.80
C LYS A 40 8.45 3.00 13.14
N GLY A 41 8.92 2.34 12.08
CA GLY A 41 10.25 2.63 11.49
C GLY A 41 10.31 3.96 10.74
N GLU A 42 11.42 4.69 10.85
CA GLU A 42 11.61 6.01 10.21
C GLU A 42 12.12 5.94 8.75
N HIS A 43 12.14 4.75 8.14
CA HIS A 43 12.67 4.51 6.79
C HIS A 43 11.97 5.35 5.72
N SER A 44 12.72 5.80 4.69
CA SER A 44 12.24 6.70 3.63
C SER A 44 11.05 6.19 2.81
N LEU A 45 10.87 4.88 2.76
CA LEU A 45 9.71 4.21 2.16
C LEU A 45 8.64 3.80 3.17
N ASN A 46 8.58 4.36 4.38
CA ASN A 46 7.48 4.10 5.31
C ASN A 46 6.38 5.18 5.23
N PRO A 47 5.15 4.86 4.78
CA PRO A 47 4.00 5.76 4.75
C PRO A 47 3.57 6.28 6.12
N ASP A 48 3.88 5.55 7.19
CA ASP A 48 3.47 5.88 8.57
C ASP A 48 4.56 6.65 9.35
N ARG A 49 5.70 6.99 8.70
CA ARG A 49 6.72 7.80 9.35
C ARG A 49 6.22 9.24 9.52
N LYS A 50 6.59 9.88 10.62
CA LYS A 50 6.32 11.32 10.79
C LYS A 50 7.18 12.10 9.80
N SER A 51 6.59 13.04 9.07
CA SER A 51 7.37 13.97 8.26
C SER A 51 8.13 14.91 9.18
N LYS A 52 9.44 15.07 8.98
CA LYS A 52 10.29 15.93 9.80
C LYS A 52 10.75 17.20 9.06
N GLY A 53 10.17 17.48 7.88
CA GLY A 53 10.46 18.68 7.08
C GLY A 53 10.00 18.54 5.63
N ASP A 54 10.22 19.59 4.83
CA ASP A 54 9.68 19.70 3.47
C ASP A 54 10.37 18.80 2.44
N HIS A 55 11.63 18.42 2.68
CA HIS A 55 12.37 17.50 1.81
C HIS A 55 11.85 16.04 1.89
N PHE A 56 10.95 15.73 2.83
CA PHE A 56 10.45 14.38 3.03
C PHE A 56 9.35 14.06 2.02
N ARG A 57 9.50 12.92 1.33
CA ARG A 57 8.45 12.38 0.45
C ARG A 57 7.11 12.26 1.18
N SER A 58 6.06 12.76 0.56
CA SER A 58 4.67 12.62 1.02
C SER A 58 4.21 11.15 1.04
N ARG A 59 3.18 10.84 1.84
CA ARG A 59 2.58 9.48 1.93
C ARG A 59 2.18 8.93 0.56
N ALA A 60 1.56 9.76 -0.28
CA ALA A 60 1.17 9.41 -1.65
C ALA A 60 2.38 9.07 -2.52
N THR A 61 3.44 9.88 -2.44
CA THR A 61 4.70 9.62 -3.16
C THR A 61 5.33 8.30 -2.75
N ILE A 62 5.35 8.00 -1.44
CA ILE A 62 5.89 6.74 -0.93
C ILE A 62 5.08 5.54 -1.45
N ASN A 63 3.74 5.63 -1.45
CA ASN A 63 2.88 4.55 -1.95
C ASN A 63 3.09 4.31 -3.46
N ARG A 64 3.20 5.38 -4.26
CA ARG A 64 3.56 5.29 -5.68
C ARG A 64 4.94 4.63 -5.89
N LEU A 65 5.95 5.01 -5.11
CA LEU A 65 7.28 4.38 -5.24
C LEU A 65 7.28 2.91 -4.81
N ARG A 66 6.47 2.55 -3.82
CA ARG A 66 6.25 1.15 -3.43
C ARG A 66 5.57 0.36 -4.54
N MET A 67 4.65 0.97 -5.30
CA MET A 67 4.03 0.34 -6.46
C MET A 67 5.09 -0.19 -7.42
N TYR A 68 6.08 0.64 -7.79
CA TYR A 68 7.18 0.22 -8.68
C TYR A 68 8.06 -0.91 -8.14
N LYS A 69 8.11 -1.10 -6.82
CA LYS A 69 8.93 -2.12 -6.16
C LYS A 69 8.19 -3.42 -5.82
N ASN A 70 6.86 -3.39 -5.69
CA ASN A 70 6.07 -4.44 -5.05
C ASN A 70 5.54 -5.52 -6.02
N PHE A 71 6.10 -5.66 -7.23
CA PHE A 71 5.62 -6.60 -8.25
C PHE A 71 6.02 -8.07 -8.03
N LYS A 72 6.62 -8.42 -6.89
CA LYS A 72 7.10 -9.79 -6.59
C LYS A 72 6.36 -10.38 -5.38
N PRO A 73 6.06 -11.69 -5.39
CA PRO A 73 5.49 -12.36 -4.23
C PRO A 73 6.50 -12.42 -3.08
N VAL A 74 5.99 -12.38 -1.85
CA VAL A 74 6.81 -12.59 -0.64
C VAL A 74 6.81 -14.08 -0.32
N ARG A 75 8.00 -14.66 -0.17
CA ARG A 75 8.19 -16.09 0.07
C ARG A 75 8.84 -16.35 1.43
N ASP A 76 8.57 -17.52 1.98
CA ASP A 76 9.28 -18.08 3.13
C ASP A 76 10.68 -18.57 2.72
N ALA A 77 11.54 -18.88 3.69
CA ALA A 77 12.86 -19.49 3.46
C ALA A 77 12.78 -20.80 2.68
N LYS A 78 11.69 -21.58 2.85
CA LYS A 78 11.41 -22.80 2.08
C LYS A 78 10.89 -22.54 0.66
N GLY A 79 10.75 -21.27 0.26
CA GLY A 79 10.24 -20.89 -1.06
C GLY A 79 8.72 -20.97 -1.20
N LYS A 80 7.94 -21.19 -0.12
CA LYS A 80 6.47 -21.12 -0.16
C LYS A 80 6.01 -19.66 -0.23
N ILE A 81 5.03 -19.34 -1.07
CA ILE A 81 4.45 -17.98 -1.15
C ILE A 81 3.64 -17.71 0.12
N ILE A 82 4.04 -16.68 0.88
CA ILE A 82 3.30 -16.18 2.05
C ILE A 82 2.29 -15.12 1.60
N ARG A 83 2.71 -14.24 0.69
CA ARG A 83 1.86 -13.19 0.12
C ARG A 83 2.05 -13.16 -1.39
N ALA A 84 0.95 -13.32 -2.11
CA ALA A 84 0.95 -13.21 -3.57
C ALA A 84 1.40 -11.82 -4.03
N ALA A 85 1.89 -11.73 -5.27
CA ALA A 85 2.13 -10.42 -5.87
C ALA A 85 0.80 -9.69 -6.07
N PRO A 86 0.80 -8.35 -6.17
CA PRO A 86 -0.39 -7.57 -6.48
C PRO A 86 -1.10 -8.12 -7.72
N TYR A 87 -2.43 -8.24 -7.65
CA TYR A 87 -3.30 -8.75 -8.73
C TYR A 87 -3.05 -10.21 -9.15
N GLN A 88 -2.26 -10.98 -8.38
CA GLN A 88 -2.03 -12.41 -8.59
C GLN A 88 -2.56 -13.26 -7.43
N GLU A 89 -3.47 -12.70 -6.63
CA GLU A 89 -4.14 -13.44 -5.57
C GLU A 89 -5.09 -14.48 -6.18
N ARG A 90 -5.10 -15.67 -5.59
CA ARG A 90 -6.00 -16.75 -6.01
C ARG A 90 -7.16 -16.79 -5.03
N LEU A 91 -8.37 -16.81 -5.58
CA LEU A 91 -9.58 -17.03 -4.81
C LEU A 91 -9.62 -18.47 -4.29
N ALA A 92 -10.40 -18.70 -3.24
CA ALA A 92 -10.63 -20.04 -2.73
C ALA A 92 -11.30 -20.91 -3.80
N SER A 93 -10.95 -22.20 -3.84
CA SER A 93 -11.60 -23.16 -4.74
C SER A 93 -13.11 -23.18 -4.45
N GLY A 94 -13.92 -23.04 -5.49
CA GLY A 94 -15.39 -22.92 -5.37
C GLY A 94 -15.92 -21.50 -5.24
N THR A 95 -15.08 -20.47 -5.34
CA THR A 95 -15.57 -19.09 -5.49
C THR A 95 -16.23 -18.93 -6.87
N VAL A 96 -17.53 -18.68 -6.89
CA VAL A 96 -18.32 -18.48 -8.11
C VAL A 96 -18.83 -17.05 -8.16
N ALA A 97 -18.59 -16.36 -9.27
CA ALA A 97 -19.22 -15.06 -9.53
C ALA A 97 -20.63 -15.28 -10.09
N ARG A 98 -21.64 -14.72 -9.42
CA ARG A 98 -23.04 -14.74 -9.89
C ARG A 98 -23.60 -13.33 -9.90
N VAL A 99 -24.54 -13.10 -10.80
CA VAL A 99 -25.30 -11.87 -10.88
C VAL A 99 -26.62 -12.09 -10.14
N GLU A 100 -26.91 -11.22 -9.18
CA GLU A 100 -28.19 -11.25 -8.48
C GLU A 100 -29.31 -10.75 -9.41
N PRO A 101 -30.44 -11.49 -9.53
CA PRO A 101 -31.59 -11.00 -10.28
C PRO A 101 -32.18 -9.78 -9.55
N HIS A 102 -32.23 -8.62 -10.22
CA HIS A 102 -32.72 -7.40 -9.59
C HIS A 102 -33.55 -6.56 -10.57
N ARG A 103 -34.70 -6.04 -10.13
CA ARG A 103 -35.66 -5.28 -10.99
C ARG A 103 -35.04 -4.07 -11.70
N LYS A 104 -34.11 -3.36 -11.04
CA LYS A 104 -33.34 -2.22 -11.61
C LYS A 104 -32.61 -2.55 -12.92
N TRP A 105 -32.31 -3.81 -13.21
CA TRP A 105 -31.65 -4.20 -14.46
C TRP A 105 -32.49 -3.90 -15.69
N PHE A 106 -33.82 -3.92 -15.53
CA PHE A 106 -34.78 -3.75 -16.61
C PHE A 106 -35.42 -2.35 -16.63
N GLY A 107 -35.02 -1.47 -15.71
CA GLY A 107 -35.49 -0.09 -15.70
C GLY A 107 -34.68 0.79 -16.63
N ASN A 108 -35.31 1.84 -17.19
CA ASN A 108 -34.63 2.79 -18.06
C ASN A 108 -33.51 3.52 -17.27
N THR A 109 -32.26 3.31 -17.68
CA THR A 109 -31.08 3.84 -16.97
C THR A 109 -30.70 5.27 -17.38
N ARG A 110 -31.06 5.68 -18.60
CA ARG A 110 -30.81 7.02 -19.15
C ARG A 110 -32.07 7.49 -19.87
N VAL A 111 -32.72 8.50 -19.29
CA VAL A 111 -33.90 9.14 -19.87
C VAL A 111 -33.61 10.63 -19.94
N VAL A 112 -34.00 11.27 -21.04
CA VAL A 112 -33.85 12.71 -21.25
C VAL A 112 -35.23 13.26 -21.55
N GLY A 113 -35.59 14.38 -20.90
CA GLY A 113 -36.83 15.08 -21.23
C GLY A 113 -36.73 15.77 -22.59
N GLN A 114 -37.85 15.87 -23.31
CA GLN A 114 -37.88 16.44 -24.65
C GLN A 114 -37.36 17.89 -24.69
N ASP A 115 -37.74 18.73 -23.72
CA ASP A 115 -37.29 20.13 -23.64
C ASP A 115 -35.76 20.26 -23.47
N GLN A 116 -35.18 19.35 -22.68
CA GLN A 116 -33.72 19.33 -22.45
C GLN A 116 -32.98 18.88 -23.71
N LEU A 117 -33.57 17.93 -24.44
CA LEU A 117 -33.04 17.45 -25.71
C LEU A 117 -33.05 18.56 -26.77
N GLN A 118 -34.15 19.32 -26.87
CA GLN A 118 -34.25 20.43 -27.80
C GLN A 118 -33.26 21.55 -27.48
N LYS A 119 -33.18 21.99 -26.21
CA LYS A 119 -32.19 22.99 -25.77
C LYS A 119 -30.75 22.54 -26.03
N PHE A 120 -30.48 21.25 -25.84
CA PHE A 120 -29.17 20.68 -26.12
C PHE A 120 -28.83 20.73 -27.61
N GLN A 121 -29.78 20.40 -28.49
CA GLN A 121 -29.60 20.49 -29.94
C GLN A 121 -29.29 21.91 -30.39
N GLU A 122 -30.03 22.91 -29.89
CA GLU A 122 -29.82 24.32 -30.24
C GLU A 122 -28.41 24.80 -29.84
N ASN A 123 -27.99 24.48 -28.62
CA ASN A 123 -26.69 24.92 -28.11
C ASN A 123 -25.52 24.18 -28.79
N LEU A 124 -25.69 22.89 -29.08
CA LEU A 124 -24.68 22.11 -29.79
C LEU A 124 -24.55 22.56 -31.25
N GLY A 125 -25.66 22.89 -31.91
CA GLY A 125 -25.64 23.49 -33.25
C GLY A 125 -24.86 24.80 -33.29
N LYS A 126 -25.10 25.70 -32.32
CA LYS A 126 -24.35 26.96 -32.19
C LYS A 126 -22.85 26.73 -31.96
N ALA A 127 -22.51 25.82 -31.05
CA ALA A 127 -21.10 25.52 -30.73
C ALA A 127 -20.36 24.83 -31.89
N LEU A 128 -21.04 24.03 -32.73
CA LEU A 128 -20.45 23.42 -33.91
C LEU A 128 -20.25 24.42 -35.07
N GLN A 129 -21.10 25.43 -35.17
CA GLN A 129 -20.99 26.47 -36.19
C GLN A 129 -19.84 27.45 -35.92
N ASP A 130 -19.46 27.63 -34.65
CA ASP A 130 -18.37 28.51 -34.26
C ASP A 130 -17.01 27.77 -34.32
N PRO A 131 -16.11 28.10 -35.26
CA PRO A 131 -14.81 27.43 -35.40
C PRO A 131 -13.83 27.73 -34.26
N PHE A 132 -14.10 28.73 -33.42
CA PHE A 132 -13.26 29.09 -32.28
C PHE A 132 -13.66 28.39 -30.98
N GLN A 133 -14.77 27.65 -30.97
CA GLN A 133 -15.25 26.92 -29.81
C GLN A 133 -14.91 25.43 -29.91
N VAL A 134 -14.43 24.85 -28.81
CA VAL A 134 -14.10 23.43 -28.70
C VAL A 134 -14.80 22.80 -27.50
N VAL A 135 -15.46 21.66 -27.73
CA VAL A 135 -16.11 20.89 -26.66
C VAL A 135 -15.06 20.08 -25.90
N MET A 136 -14.76 20.48 -24.66
CA MET A 136 -13.77 19.79 -23.82
C MET A 136 -14.27 18.45 -23.25
N ARG A 137 -15.55 18.36 -22.91
CA ARG A 137 -16.16 17.13 -22.35
C ARG A 137 -17.45 16.82 -23.10
N GLN A 138 -17.44 15.71 -23.82
CA GLN A 138 -18.62 15.22 -24.52
C GLN A 138 -19.69 14.77 -23.52
N THR A 139 -20.95 15.04 -23.84
CA THR A 139 -22.07 14.55 -23.04
C THR A 139 -22.22 13.05 -23.23
N LYS A 140 -22.69 12.36 -22.18
CA LYS A 140 -22.95 10.92 -22.21
C LYS A 140 -24.30 10.56 -22.85
N LEU A 141 -24.94 11.53 -23.51
CA LEU A 141 -26.22 11.34 -24.20
C LEU A 141 -25.96 10.73 -25.58
N PRO A 142 -26.83 9.83 -26.08
CA PRO A 142 -26.68 9.28 -27.42
C PRO A 142 -27.09 10.32 -28.47
N ILE A 143 -26.17 11.24 -28.79
CA ILE A 143 -26.35 12.30 -29.80
C ILE A 143 -26.56 11.69 -31.20
N SER A 144 -26.09 10.47 -31.44
CA SER A 144 -26.20 9.75 -32.71
C SER A 144 -27.63 9.51 -33.17
N LEU A 145 -28.61 9.45 -32.25
CA LEU A 145 -30.03 9.27 -32.59
C LEU A 145 -30.70 10.57 -33.05
N LEU A 146 -30.01 11.71 -32.92
CA LEU A 146 -30.58 13.05 -33.18
C LEU A 146 -30.17 13.60 -34.55
N THR A 147 -29.19 13.00 -35.21
CA THR A 147 -28.68 13.40 -36.53
C THR A 147 -29.37 12.68 -37.68
N GLU A 148 -30.37 11.85 -37.42
CA GLU A 148 -31.22 11.27 -38.47
C GLU A 148 -32.04 12.39 -39.10
N LYS A 149 -31.45 13.06 -40.11
CA LYS A 149 -32.23 13.80 -41.10
C LYS A 149 -33.19 12.79 -41.70
N ALA A 150 -34.50 13.05 -41.58
CA ALA A 150 -35.52 12.26 -42.24
C ALA A 150 -35.08 12.02 -43.70
N LYS A 151 -34.74 10.77 -44.01
CA LYS A 151 -34.53 10.36 -45.40
C LYS A 151 -35.92 10.38 -46.02
N ILE A 152 -36.13 11.34 -46.93
CA ILE A 152 -37.27 11.40 -47.83
C ILE A 152 -37.22 10.16 -48.73
#